data_AF-A0A9E3KBP1-F1
#
_entry.id   AF-A0A9E3KBP1-F1
#
_cell.length_a   1.000
_cell.length_b   1.000
_cell.length_c   1.000
_cell.angle_alpha   90.00
_cell.angle_beta   90.00
_cell.angle_gamma   90.00
#
_symmetry.space_group_name_H-M   'P 1'
#
loop_
_entity.id
_entity.type
_entity.pdbx_description
1 polymer ?
#
loop_
_entity_poly.entity_id
_entity_poly.type
_entity_poly.pdbx_seq_one_letter_code
_entity_poly.pdbx_strand_id
1 'polypeptide(L)'
;MTSRSKRALERTLAPHEETAGGTADPAELARLDHAMRRVPRQQREIFLAIRLDDLGYAEIAERTGLPIAQVEHLFAKALINLSRNLDDRRRHWWRRWLG
;
A
#
# COMPACT_ATOMS: atom_id res chain seq x y z
N MET A 1 12.11 -22.01 -5.32
CA MET A 1 11.07 -21.29 -4.57
C MET A 1 9.95 -22.27 -4.24
N THR A 2 9.83 -22.74 -2.99
CA THR A 2 9.00 -23.89 -2.60
C THR A 2 7.49 -23.55 -2.58
N SER A 3 6.66 -24.48 -3.05
CA SER A 3 5.20 -24.39 -3.23
C SER A 3 4.38 -23.96 -2.01
N ARG A 4 4.97 -23.88 -0.81
CA ARG A 4 4.29 -23.44 0.42
C ARG A 4 4.03 -21.93 0.41
N SER A 5 4.98 -21.13 -0.09
CA SER A 5 4.83 -19.67 -0.19
C SER A 5 3.78 -19.27 -1.22
N LYS A 6 3.67 -20.03 -2.32
CA LYS A 6 2.66 -19.82 -3.37
C LYS A 6 1.25 -20.10 -2.87
N ARG A 7 1.03 -21.19 -2.10
CA ARG A 7 -0.30 -21.53 -1.53
C ARG A 7 -0.79 -20.56 -0.46
N ALA A 8 0.13 -20.00 0.35
CA ALA A 8 -0.22 -18.96 1.32
C ALA A 8 -0.66 -17.68 0.59
N LEU A 9 0.05 -17.31 -0.48
CA LEU A 9 -0.30 -16.18 -1.33
C LEU A 9 -1.63 -16.42 -2.07
N GLU A 10 -1.84 -17.61 -2.64
CA GLU A 10 -3.07 -18.01 -3.33
C GLU A 10 -4.28 -18.07 -2.40
N ARG A 11 -4.12 -18.33 -1.10
CA ARG A 11 -5.21 -18.22 -0.11
C ARG A 11 -5.58 -16.77 0.22
N THR A 12 -4.61 -15.86 0.22
CA THR A 12 -4.85 -14.42 0.45
C THR A 12 -5.36 -13.72 -0.80
N LEU A 13 -4.97 -14.21 -1.98
CA LEU A 13 -5.35 -13.69 -3.30
C LEU A 13 -6.54 -14.45 -3.92
N ALA A 14 -7.03 -15.50 -3.28
CA ALA A 14 -8.32 -16.08 -3.61
C ALA A 14 -9.33 -14.92 -3.62
N PRO A 15 -10.15 -14.78 -4.67
CA PRO A 15 -11.10 -13.69 -4.75
C PRO A 15 -11.87 -13.64 -3.44
N HIS A 16 -11.79 -12.50 -2.74
CA HIS A 16 -12.87 -12.14 -1.85
C HIS A 16 -14.08 -12.01 -2.76
N GLU A 17 -14.80 -13.12 -2.94
CA GLU A 17 -16.10 -13.14 -3.61
C GLU A 17 -16.91 -12.01 -2.98
N GLU A 18 -17.15 -10.99 -3.79
CA GLU A 18 -18.07 -9.90 -3.59
C GLU A 18 -18.64 -9.76 -2.18
N THR A 19 -17.98 -8.95 -1.35
CA THR A 19 -18.77 -7.94 -0.64
C THR A 19 -19.04 -6.79 -1.62
N ALA A 20 -19.71 -7.07 -2.73
CA ALA A 20 -20.40 -6.06 -3.53
C ALA A 20 -21.53 -5.50 -2.64
N GLY A 21 -21.17 -4.56 -1.78
CA GLY A 21 -22.03 -4.05 -0.70
C GLY A 21 -21.31 -3.77 0.61
N GLY A 22 -20.01 -4.04 0.73
CA GLY A 22 -19.24 -3.61 1.89
C GLY A 22 -18.91 -2.13 1.73
N THR A 23 -19.79 -1.23 2.17
CA THR A 23 -19.37 0.16 2.42
C THR A 23 -18.22 0.08 3.42
N ALA A 24 -16.98 0.23 2.94
CA ALA A 24 -15.82 0.30 3.81
C ALA A 24 -16.13 1.31 4.92
N ASP A 25 -15.92 0.94 6.17
CA ASP A 25 -16.22 1.79 7.32
C ASP A 25 -15.62 3.17 7.03
N PRO A 26 -16.42 4.27 7.02
CA PRO A 26 -15.91 5.60 6.76
C PRO A 26 -14.71 5.96 7.63
N ALA A 27 -14.64 5.43 8.86
CA ALA A 27 -13.49 5.62 9.74
C ALA A 27 -12.24 4.88 9.25
N GLU A 28 -12.38 3.70 8.64
CA GLU A 28 -11.27 2.97 8.03
C GLU A 28 -10.75 3.66 6.77
N LEU A 29 -11.65 4.14 5.91
CA LEU A 29 -11.29 4.95 4.75
C LEU A 29 -10.56 6.23 5.14
N ALA A 30 -11.03 6.93 6.17
CA ALA A 30 -10.36 8.12 6.68
C ALA A 30 -8.96 7.81 7.25
N ARG A 31 -8.78 6.67 7.93
CA ARG A 31 -7.46 6.21 8.40
C ARG A 31 -6.51 5.95 7.23
N LEU A 32 -6.98 5.26 6.20
CA LEU A 32 -6.20 4.97 4.99
C LEU A 32 -5.81 6.26 4.26
N ASP A 33 -6.76 7.18 4.05
CA ASP A 33 -6.49 8.48 3.40
C ASP A 33 -5.45 9.29 4.19
N HIS A 34 -5.58 9.38 5.51
CA HIS A 34 -4.62 10.06 6.36
C HIS A 34 -3.21 9.42 6.30
N ALA A 35 -3.13 8.09 6.33
CA ALA A 35 -1.86 7.38 6.20
C ALA A 35 -1.21 7.62 4.82
N MET A 36 -2.02 7.64 3.75
CA MET A 36 -1.57 7.91 2.39
C MET A 36 -1.08 9.34 2.19
N ARG A 37 -1.73 10.33 2.82
CA ARG A 37 -1.30 11.74 2.79
C ARG A 37 0.10 11.94 3.37
N ARG A 38 0.50 11.12 4.35
CA ARG A 38 1.82 11.13 4.99
C ARG A 38 2.91 10.45 4.16
N VAL A 39 2.56 9.71 3.11
CA VAL A 39 3.55 9.15 2.16
C VAL A 39 4.09 10.29 1.29
N PRO A 40 5.42 10.36 1.05
CA PRO A 40 6.01 11.34 0.14
C PRO A 40 5.31 11.36 -1.22
N ARG A 41 5.04 12.56 -1.75
CA ARG A 41 4.19 12.76 -2.94
C ARG A 41 4.55 11.83 -4.10
N GLN A 42 5.82 11.78 -4.50
CA GLN A 42 6.27 10.96 -5.62
C GLN A 42 6.05 9.46 -5.38
N GLN A 43 6.24 8.97 -4.15
CA GLN A 43 5.98 7.57 -3.80
C GLN A 43 4.48 7.26 -3.82
N ARG A 44 3.66 8.18 -3.32
CA ARG A 44 2.19 8.08 -3.36
C ARG A 44 1.67 8.03 -4.79
N GLU A 45 2.14 8.91 -5.67
CA GLU A 45 1.72 8.94 -7.07
C GLU A 45 2.01 7.61 -7.78
N ILE A 46 3.21 7.04 -7.59
CA ILE A 46 3.55 5.72 -8.14
C ILE A 46 2.66 4.62 -7.55
N PHE A 47 2.41 4.63 -6.24
CA PHE A 47 1.54 3.64 -5.60
C PHE A 47 0.11 3.68 -6.15
N LEU A 48 -0.46 4.88 -6.30
CA LEU A 48 -1.82 5.06 -6.80
C LEU A 48 -1.93 4.70 -8.29
N ALA A 49 -0.93 5.06 -9.09
CA ALA A 49 -0.85 4.65 -10.49
C ALA A 49 -0.92 3.11 -10.65
N ILE A 50 -0.23 2.36 -9.78
CA ILE A 50 -0.25 0.90 -9.83
C ILE A 50 -1.55 0.33 -9.27
N ARG A 51 -2.06 0.87 -8.15
CA ARG A 51 -3.14 0.24 -7.37
C ARG A 51 -4.54 0.73 -7.68
N LEU A 52 -4.69 1.95 -8.17
CA LEU A 52 -5.98 2.53 -8.55
C LEU A 52 -6.12 2.63 -10.06
N ASP A 53 -5.04 2.98 -10.76
CA ASP A 53 -5.07 3.15 -12.22
C ASP A 53 -4.60 1.90 -12.99
N ASP A 54 -4.24 0.82 -12.28
CA ASP A 54 -3.77 -0.47 -12.83
C ASP A 54 -2.60 -0.37 -13.82
N LEU A 55 -1.75 0.65 -13.66
CA LEU A 55 -0.60 0.87 -14.54
C LEU A 55 0.57 -0.04 -14.17
N GLY A 56 1.23 -0.60 -15.18
CA GLY A 56 2.46 -1.37 -15.04
C GLY A 56 3.71 -0.50 -14.85
N TYR A 57 4.80 -1.07 -14.33
CA TYR A 57 6.05 -0.33 -14.08
C TYR A 57 6.66 0.30 -15.35
N ALA A 58 6.58 -0.39 -16.49
CA ALA A 58 7.10 0.11 -17.77
C ALA A 58 6.29 1.32 -18.27
N GLU A 59 4.97 1.26 -18.18
CA GLU A 59 4.09 2.36 -18.58
C GLU A 59 4.28 3.60 -17.68
N ILE A 60 4.48 3.39 -16.39
CA ILE A 60 4.82 4.48 -15.46
C ILE A 60 6.20 5.07 -15.76
N ALA A 61 7.19 4.23 -16.07
CA ALA A 61 8.53 4.68 -16.47
C ALA A 61 8.47 5.57 -17.72
N GLU A 62 7.71 5.15 -18.75
CA GLU A 62 7.49 5.95 -19.96
C GLU A 62 6.81 7.29 -19.66
N ARG A 63 5.73 7.29 -18.87
CA ARG A 63 4.97 8.51 -18.54
C ARG A 63 5.75 9.50 -17.66
N THR A 64 6.63 9.01 -16.79
CA THR A 64 7.37 9.84 -15.83
C THR A 64 8.80 10.16 -16.26
N GLY A 65 9.33 9.48 -17.28
CA GLY A 65 10.74 9.56 -17.67
C GLY A 65 11.71 8.93 -16.67
N LEU A 66 11.20 8.18 -15.67
CA LEU A 66 12.03 7.51 -14.67
C LEU A 66 12.51 6.14 -15.19
N PRO A 67 13.71 5.69 -14.81
CA PRO A 67 14.10 4.29 -15.02
C PRO A 67 13.13 3.34 -14.31
N ILE A 68 12.84 2.17 -14.91
CA ILE A 68 11.96 1.15 -14.32
C ILE A 68 12.42 0.78 -12.90
N ALA A 69 13.73 0.61 -12.68
CA ALA A 69 14.29 0.32 -11.36
C ALA A 69 13.98 1.42 -10.31
N GLN A 70 13.92 2.69 -10.73
CA GLN A 70 13.54 3.79 -9.86
C GLN A 70 12.05 3.76 -9.53
N VAL A 71 11.20 3.37 -10.50
CA VAL A 71 9.76 3.17 -10.29
C VAL A 71 9.52 2.05 -9.26
N GLU A 72 10.19 0.91 -9.42
CA GLU A 72 10.14 -0.20 -8.45
C GLU A 72 10.60 0.23 -7.06
N HIS A 73 11.71 0.99 -6.98
CA HIS A 73 12.22 1.50 -5.72
C HIS A 73 11.21 2.44 -5.03
N LEU A 74 10.62 3.37 -5.77
CA LEU A 74 9.61 4.29 -5.26
C LEU A 74 8.36 3.55 -4.78
N PHE A 75 7.92 2.53 -5.50
CA PHE A 75 6.79 1.68 -5.10
C PHE A 75 7.09 0.91 -3.81
N ALA A 76 8.26 0.29 -3.70
CA ALA A 76 8.69 -0.39 -2.47
C ALA A 76 8.74 0.57 -1.28
N LYS A 77 9.26 1.79 -1.46
CA LYS A 77 9.26 2.84 -0.42
C LYS A 77 7.84 3.26 -0.05
N ALA A 78 6.93 3.35 -1.01
CA ALA A 78 5.53 3.67 -0.76
C ALA A 78 4.87 2.61 0.13
N LEU A 79 5.05 1.32 -0.16
CA LEU A 79 4.52 0.22 0.64
C LEU A 79 5.05 0.25 2.08
N ILE A 80 6.36 0.45 2.26
CA ILE A 80 7.00 0.53 3.57
C ILE A 80 6.45 1.73 4.37
N ASN A 81 6.35 2.91 3.74
CA ASN A 81 5.87 4.10 4.42
C ASN A 81 4.38 4.04 4.73
N LEU A 82 3.57 3.46 3.84
CA LEU A 82 2.15 3.23 4.07
C LEU A 82 1.94 2.27 5.24
N SER A 83 2.62 1.11 5.26
CA SER A 83 2.57 0.19 6.40
C SER A 83 2.96 0.89 7.70
N ARG A 84 4.08 1.63 7.72
CA ARG A 84 4.49 2.39 8.92
C ARG A 84 3.45 3.42 9.36
N ASN A 85 2.79 4.10 8.43
CA ASN A 85 1.77 5.09 8.75
C ASN A 85 0.46 4.44 9.25
N LEU A 86 0.17 3.19 8.86
CA LEU A 86 -0.97 2.40 9.33
C LEU A 86 -0.70 1.68 10.66
N ASP A 87 0.51 1.15 10.84
CA ASP A 87 1.00 0.50 12.06
C ASP A 87 1.30 1.50 13.19
N ASP A 88 1.27 2.79 12.90
CA ASP A 88 1.37 3.91 13.85
C ASP A 88 0.13 3.92 14.78
N ARG A 89 0.00 2.94 15.69
CA ARG A 89 -1.13 2.84 16.63
C ARG A 89 -1.32 4.12 17.45
N ARG A 90 -0.24 4.89 17.64
CA ARG A 90 -0.07 6.35 17.71
C ARG A 90 1.46 6.52 17.59
N ARG A 91 1.96 7.70 17.24
CA ARG A 91 2.66 8.60 18.20
C ARG A 91 2.22 8.34 19.67
N HIS A 92 2.42 7.12 20.14
CA HIS A 92 2.01 6.53 21.41
C HIS A 92 3.26 6.60 22.26
N TRP A 93 3.47 7.77 22.85
CA TRP A 93 4.47 7.88 23.89
C TRP A 93 4.06 7.12 25.17
N TRP A 94 2.79 6.73 25.30
CA TRP A 94 2.19 6.16 26.50
C TRP A 94 2.14 4.62 26.62
N ARG A 95 2.38 3.83 25.55
CA ARG A 95 2.55 2.36 25.71
C ARG A 95 3.87 2.00 26.40
N ARG A 96 4.70 3.00 26.67
CA ARG A 96 5.98 2.89 27.38
C ARG A 96 5.87 3.16 28.90
N TRP A 97 4.68 3.44 29.46
CA TRP A 97 4.55 3.85 30.87
C TRP A 97 3.44 3.20 31.73
N LEU A 98 2.43 2.53 31.17
CA LEU A 98 1.36 1.87 31.97
C LEU A 98 0.81 0.58 31.30
N GLY A 99 1.67 -0.37 30.94
CA GLY A 99 1.21 -1.66 30.40
C GLY A 99 2.29 -2.72 30.34
#